data_AF-A0AA37V8I1-F1
#
_entry.id   AF-A0AA37V8I1-F1
#
_cell.length_a   1.000
_cell.length_b   1.000
_cell.length_c   1.000
_cell.angle_alpha   90.00
_cell.angle_beta   90.00
_cell.angle_gamma   90.00
#
_symmetry.space_group_name_H-M   'P 1'
#
loop_
_entity.id
_entity.type
_entity.pdbx_description
1 polymer ?
#
loop_
_entity_poly.entity_id
_entity_poly.type
_entity_poly.pdbx_seq_one_letter_code
_entity_poly.pdbx_strand_id
1 'polypeptide(L)'
;MSNDRIAPETIAALLDGTLSAEERARVLAALARGDESYEDLLEASALVRALEDEGGRGEPGEPLPHPRPGVGSGAGPAARRWRRGLLTAVPLLAAAGIAAIVLPARFGRTGAPDIAQVVGDATVPGQTGDMASRFGTGWEQPGWSVVRGADDPLSRDGGAFRLGGRFAQLDLSLRARDAAAVRAAAAALGRLAARVDGGAPVAAQVEALATSPIAEADASLPAVASALRDLAASPAWFDLGAWSEAARLAARAGRAEFFAPARPPMQALTRILTALDRAPDDERRAGAAAVARFRALRNRAVGAPADLATLRALLDSAIAAVDR
;
A
#
# COMPACT_ATOMS: atom_id res chain seq x y z
N MET A 1 -19.95 39.34 8.96
CA MET A 1 -20.19 37.92 9.26
C MET A 1 -19.15 37.55 10.31
N SER A 2 -19.56 37.24 11.54
CA SER A 2 -18.61 36.84 12.58
C SER A 2 -18.07 35.46 12.22
N ASN A 3 -16.75 35.36 12.09
CA ASN A 3 -16.06 34.09 11.89
C ASN A 3 -16.04 33.39 13.25
N ASP A 4 -17.04 32.54 13.52
CA ASP A 4 -17.11 31.74 14.75
C ASP A 4 -15.99 30.70 14.71
N ARG A 5 -14.79 31.13 15.12
CA ARG A 5 -13.61 30.28 15.20
C ARG A 5 -13.85 29.20 16.25
N ILE A 6 -13.63 27.95 15.89
CA ILE A 6 -13.77 26.82 16.81
C ILE A 6 -12.62 26.92 17.82
N ALA A 7 -12.94 26.90 19.11
CA ALA A 7 -11.92 26.94 20.14
C ALA A 7 -11.02 25.69 20.04
N PRO A 8 -9.69 25.83 20.15
CA PRO A 8 -8.75 24.71 19.99
C PRO A 8 -9.00 23.57 20.99
N GLU A 9 -9.50 23.87 22.18
CA GLU A 9 -9.89 22.87 23.19
C GLU A 9 -11.06 22.00 22.70
N THR A 10 -11.96 22.56 21.89
CA THR A 10 -13.08 21.82 21.29
C THR A 10 -12.59 20.90 20.18
N ILE A 11 -11.56 21.31 19.43
CA ILE A 11 -10.89 20.46 18.44
C ILE A 11 -10.14 19.31 19.14
N ALA A 12 -9.42 19.58 20.23
CA ALA A 12 -8.78 18.54 21.03
C ALA A 12 -9.79 17.53 21.59
N ALA A 13 -10.88 18.01 22.20
CA ALA A 13 -11.96 17.16 22.71
C ALA A 13 -12.65 16.33 21.61
N LEU A 14 -12.75 16.87 20.39
CA LEU A 14 -13.24 16.14 19.23
C LEU A 14 -12.31 14.98 18.85
N LEU A 15 -10.99 15.22 18.83
CA LEU A 15 -9.98 14.21 18.50
C LEU A 15 -9.90 13.12 19.58
N ASP A 16 -9.99 13.50 20.84
CA ASP A 16 -9.99 12.58 21.99
C ASP A 16 -11.31 11.81 22.15
N GLY A 17 -12.36 12.17 21.39
CA GLY A 17 -13.68 11.54 21.46
C GLY A 17 -14.46 11.86 22.75
N THR A 18 -14.10 12.92 23.46
CA THR A 18 -14.71 13.31 24.75
C THR A 18 -15.92 14.25 24.61
N LEU A 19 -16.19 14.76 23.40
CA LEU A 19 -17.36 15.59 23.13
C LEU A 19 -18.67 14.80 23.24
N SER A 20 -19.70 15.47 23.76
CA SER A 20 -21.08 14.96 23.68
C SER A 20 -21.53 14.81 22.22
N ALA A 21 -22.51 13.95 21.96
CA ALA A 21 -23.00 13.72 20.59
C ALA A 21 -23.54 15.01 19.92
N GLU A 22 -24.18 15.88 20.71
CA GLU A 22 -24.72 17.16 20.24
C GLU A 22 -23.62 18.18 19.93
N GLU A 23 -22.58 18.26 20.76
CA GLU A 23 -21.40 19.11 20.50
C GLU A 23 -20.61 18.62 19.30
N ARG A 24 -20.38 17.31 19.20
CA ARG A 24 -19.71 16.69 18.06
C ARG A 24 -20.43 17.03 16.75
N ALA A 25 -21.75 16.92 16.72
CA ALA A 25 -22.55 17.27 15.53
C ALA A 25 -22.44 18.75 15.17
N ARG A 26 -22.46 19.65 16.17
CA ARG A 26 -22.28 21.09 15.96
C ARG A 26 -20.90 21.44 15.39
N VAL A 27 -19.84 20.84 15.94
CA VAL A 27 -18.45 21.07 15.51
C VAL A 27 -18.24 20.55 14.09
N LEU A 28 -18.73 19.34 13.77
CA LEU A 28 -18.66 18.80 12.41
C LEU A 28 -19.43 19.65 11.39
N ALA A 29 -20.59 20.19 11.77
CA ALA A 29 -21.35 21.11 10.92
C ALA A 29 -20.68 22.49 10.75
N ALA A 30 -19.88 22.94 11.72
CA ALA A 30 -19.06 24.14 11.60
C ALA A 30 -17.86 23.90 10.66
N LEU A 31 -17.13 22.79 10.85
CA LEU A 31 -16.02 22.37 10.00
C LEU A 31 -16.43 22.20 8.53
N ALA A 32 -17.61 21.63 8.27
CA ALA A 32 -18.11 21.45 6.92
C ALA A 32 -18.48 22.76 6.19
N ARG A 33 -18.59 23.88 6.92
CA ARG A 33 -19.00 25.19 6.37
C ARG A 33 -17.85 26.18 6.21
N GLY A 34 -16.68 25.93 6.82
CA GLY A 34 -15.56 26.88 6.83
C GLY A 34 -14.24 26.22 6.49
N ASP A 35 -13.62 26.66 5.39
CA ASP A 35 -12.33 26.14 4.92
C ASP A 35 -11.21 26.35 5.94
N GLU A 36 -11.16 27.51 6.62
CA GLU A 36 -10.14 27.81 7.65
C GLU A 36 -10.23 26.89 8.88
N SER A 37 -11.44 26.51 9.31
CA SER A 37 -11.61 25.62 10.47
C SER A 37 -11.20 24.18 10.15
N TYR A 38 -11.25 23.79 8.88
CA TYR A 38 -10.79 22.49 8.43
C TYR A 38 -9.25 22.41 8.44
N GLU A 39 -8.55 23.50 8.10
CA GLU A 39 -7.08 23.58 8.22
C GLU A 39 -6.61 23.45 9.67
N ASP A 40 -7.25 24.15 10.61
CA ASP A 40 -6.95 24.06 12.05
C ASP A 40 -7.10 22.60 12.56
N LEU A 41 -8.11 21.86 12.07
CA LEU A 41 -8.29 20.43 12.40
C LEU A 41 -7.19 19.55 11.80
N LEU A 42 -6.78 19.79 10.56
CA LEU A 42 -5.71 19.04 9.91
C LEU A 42 -4.38 19.24 10.65
N GLU A 43 -4.05 20.48 11.02
CA GLU A 43 -2.85 20.80 11.81
C GLU A 43 -2.89 20.10 13.19
N ALA A 44 -4.00 20.20 13.92
CA ALA A 44 -4.15 19.52 15.20
C ALA A 44 -4.01 18.00 15.07
N SER A 45 -4.60 17.40 14.03
CA SER A 45 -4.48 15.95 13.78
C SER A 45 -3.07 15.50 13.43
N ALA A 46 -2.29 16.36 12.74
CA ALA A 46 -0.89 16.09 12.44
C ALA A 46 -0.02 16.17 13.71
N LEU A 47 -0.29 17.13 14.60
CA LEU A 47 0.41 17.28 15.87
C LEU A 47 0.18 16.07 16.80
N VAL A 48 -1.06 15.58 16.90
CA VAL A 48 -1.39 14.39 17.71
C VAL A 48 -0.60 13.18 17.23
N ARG A 49 -0.53 12.95 15.91
CA ARG A 49 0.28 11.86 15.33
C ARG A 49 1.77 12.00 15.63
N ALA A 50 2.31 13.21 15.55
CA ALA A 50 3.72 13.46 15.89
C ALA A 50 4.01 13.16 17.37
N LEU A 51 3.09 13.51 18.28
CA LEU A 51 3.22 13.22 19.71
C LEU A 51 3.07 11.72 20.03
N GLU A 52 2.19 11.00 19.31
CA GLU A 52 2.05 9.55 19.43
C GLU A 52 3.32 8.82 18.94
N ASP A 53 3.91 9.28 17.83
CA ASP A 53 5.17 8.75 17.30
C ASP A 53 6.36 8.98 18.24
N GLU A 54 6.39 10.12 18.94
CA GLU A 54 7.41 10.43 19.95
C GLU A 54 7.18 9.66 21.27
N GLY A 55 5.92 9.47 21.68
CA GLY A 55 5.52 8.74 22.89
C GLY A 55 5.72 7.22 22.80
N GLY A 56 5.66 6.64 21.59
CA GLY A 56 5.85 5.21 21.35
C GLY A 56 7.31 4.70 21.41
N ARG A 57 8.29 5.62 21.49
CA ARG A 57 9.73 5.30 21.60
C ARG A 57 10.34 5.64 22.96
N GLY A 58 9.52 5.79 23.99
CA GLY A 58 10.01 5.72 25.36
C GLY A 58 10.54 4.30 25.62
N GLU A 59 11.86 4.12 25.49
CA GLU A 59 12.54 3.00 26.14
C GLU A 59 12.03 2.93 27.60
N PRO A 60 11.60 1.78 28.11
CA PRO A 60 11.30 1.64 29.53
C PRO A 60 12.57 2.01 30.27
N GLY A 61 12.54 3.18 30.93
CA GLY A 61 13.66 3.72 31.67
C GLY A 61 14.25 2.64 32.56
N GLU A 62 15.43 2.17 32.19
CA GLU A 62 16.21 1.22 32.95
C GLU A 62 16.42 1.82 34.35
N PRO A 63 16.05 1.13 35.43
CA PRO A 63 16.18 1.67 36.78
C PRO A 63 17.66 1.97 37.05
N LEU A 64 17.95 3.25 37.29
CA LEU A 64 19.28 3.75 37.64
C LEU A 64 19.95 2.85 38.70
N PRO A 65 21.12 2.25 38.43
CA PRO A 65 21.78 1.40 39.39
C PRO A 65 22.34 2.24 40.54
N HIS A 66 21.93 1.89 41.76
CA HIS A 66 22.52 2.43 42.98
C HIS A 66 24.03 2.14 43.02
N PRO A 67 24.87 3.13 43.38
CA PRO A 67 26.31 2.93 43.50
C PRO A 67 26.63 2.07 44.74
N ARG A 68 27.21 0.89 44.52
CA ARG A 68 27.86 0.11 45.58
C ARG A 68 29.32 0.55 45.73
N PRO A 69 29.84 0.73 46.96
CA PRO A 69 31.24 1.02 47.19
C PRO A 69 32.11 -0.25 47.11
N GLY A 70 33.10 -0.17 46.22
CA GLY A 70 34.48 -0.70 46.27
C GLY A 70 34.81 -2.09 46.83
N VAL A 71 35.48 -2.92 46.00
CA VAL A 71 36.71 -3.71 46.28
C VAL A 71 37.29 -4.02 44.88
N GLY A 72 38.44 -3.50 44.43
CA GLY A 72 39.79 -3.89 44.83
C GLY A 72 40.46 -4.78 43.76
N SER A 73 41.43 -4.19 43.05
CA SER A 73 42.66 -4.78 42.48
C SER A 73 42.62 -6.07 41.63
N GLY A 74 43.10 -5.94 40.39
CA GLY A 74 43.55 -7.06 39.56
C GLY A 74 44.25 -6.60 38.28
N ALA A 75 45.44 -6.04 38.41
CA ALA A 75 46.30 -5.67 37.29
C ALA A 75 46.88 -6.94 36.62
N GLY A 76 46.79 -7.01 35.30
CA GLY A 76 47.52 -7.96 34.46
C GLY A 76 47.80 -7.34 33.09
N PRO A 77 49.07 -7.09 32.72
CA PRO A 77 49.43 -6.53 31.42
C PRO A 77 49.78 -7.62 30.39
N ALA A 78 49.76 -7.21 29.13
CA ALA A 78 50.40 -7.82 27.95
C ALA A 78 49.54 -8.76 27.08
N ALA A 79 49.16 -8.25 25.90
CA ALA A 79 49.73 -8.66 24.60
C ALA A 79 49.05 -7.80 23.50
N ARG A 80 49.64 -6.67 23.12
CA ARG A 80 50.53 -6.49 21.95
C ARG A 80 50.03 -7.14 20.66
N ARG A 81 49.77 -6.24 19.71
CA ARG A 81 49.98 -6.35 18.25
C ARG A 81 49.10 -7.38 17.57
N TRP A 82 48.18 -6.89 16.73
CA TRP A 82 47.96 -7.36 15.35
C TRP A 82 47.21 -6.25 14.59
N ARG A 83 47.93 -5.14 14.37
CA ARG A 83 47.66 -4.18 13.29
C ARG A 83 48.92 -4.15 12.46
N ARG A 84 48.88 -4.72 11.27
CA ARG A 84 49.62 -4.33 10.04
C ARG A 84 49.52 -5.47 9.02
N GLY A 85 48.87 -5.19 7.90
CA GLY A 85 48.96 -5.99 6.68
C GLY A 85 47.64 -6.53 6.17
N LEU A 86 46.75 -5.65 5.68
CA LEU A 86 45.73 -5.95 4.66
C LEU A 86 45.18 -4.61 4.13
N LEU A 87 46.10 -3.83 3.56
CA LEU A 87 45.83 -2.64 2.75
C LEU A 87 46.54 -2.87 1.42
N THR A 88 45.99 -3.75 0.58
CA THR A 88 46.22 -3.87 -0.88
C THR A 88 45.63 -5.19 -1.42
N ALA A 89 44.37 -5.12 -1.88
CA ALA A 89 43.57 -6.08 -2.66
C ALA A 89 42.17 -6.08 -2.03
N VAL A 90 41.07 -5.59 -2.62
CA VAL A 90 40.56 -5.82 -3.97
C VAL A 90 39.50 -4.73 -4.25
N PRO A 91 39.68 -3.78 -5.18
CA PRO A 91 38.57 -2.94 -5.65
C PRO A 91 37.83 -3.69 -6.77
N LEU A 92 37.15 -4.78 -6.43
CA LEU A 92 36.47 -5.65 -7.41
C LEU A 92 35.40 -6.58 -6.78
N LEU A 93 34.79 -6.15 -5.67
CA LEU A 93 33.67 -6.87 -5.03
C LEU A 93 32.43 -5.99 -4.81
N ALA A 94 32.29 -4.90 -5.58
CA ALA A 94 31.07 -4.07 -5.58
C ALA A 94 30.21 -4.26 -6.84
N ALA A 95 30.71 -4.96 -7.88
CA ALA A 95 29.99 -5.18 -9.15
C ALA A 95 29.42 -6.61 -9.32
N ALA A 96 29.80 -7.56 -8.45
CA ALA A 96 29.36 -8.96 -8.57
C ALA A 96 28.08 -9.30 -7.79
N GLY A 97 27.57 -8.38 -6.96
CA GLY A 97 26.37 -8.62 -6.14
C GLY A 97 25.03 -8.45 -6.87
N ILE A 98 25.01 -7.79 -8.03
CA ILE A 98 23.77 -7.48 -8.77
C ILE A 98 23.53 -8.48 -9.92
N ALA A 99 24.56 -9.15 -10.43
CA ALA A 99 24.44 -10.03 -11.59
C ALA A 99 23.89 -11.44 -11.27
N ALA A 100 23.94 -11.90 -10.02
CA ALA A 100 23.54 -13.27 -9.65
C ALA A 100 22.02 -13.47 -9.45
N ILE A 101 21.20 -12.43 -9.55
CA ILE A 101 19.74 -12.51 -9.36
C ILE A 101 18.97 -12.72 -10.69
N VAL A 102 19.64 -12.64 -11.85
CA VAL A 102 18.92 -12.41 -13.12
C VAL A 102 18.58 -13.67 -13.94
N LEU A 103 19.10 -14.87 -13.67
CA LEU A 103 18.67 -16.08 -14.41
C LEU A 103 18.79 -17.35 -13.53
N PRO A 104 17.82 -18.32 -13.52
CA PRO A 104 16.69 -18.51 -14.44
C PRO A 104 15.36 -18.93 -13.75
N ALA A 105 14.32 -18.08 -13.81
CA ALA A 105 12.92 -18.49 -13.53
C ALA A 105 12.06 -18.55 -14.82
N ARG A 106 12.69 -18.77 -15.99
CA ARG A 106 12.00 -18.85 -17.29
C ARG A 106 11.29 -20.17 -17.56
N PHE A 107 11.41 -21.16 -16.68
CA PHE A 107 10.74 -22.45 -16.82
C PHE A 107 9.68 -22.62 -15.72
N GLY A 108 8.40 -22.45 -16.06
CA GLY A 108 7.31 -23.12 -15.33
C GLY A 108 6.14 -22.30 -14.80
N ARG A 109 6.11 -20.96 -14.89
CA ARG A 109 4.91 -20.18 -14.47
C ARG A 109 3.89 -20.05 -15.61
N THR A 110 3.55 -21.16 -16.25
CA THR A 110 2.39 -21.26 -17.16
C THR A 110 1.11 -21.27 -16.33
N GLY A 111 0.52 -20.11 -16.05
CA GLY A 111 -0.84 -20.07 -15.51
C GLY A 111 -1.20 -18.88 -14.64
N ALA A 112 -0.23 -18.14 -14.12
CA ALA A 112 -0.52 -16.90 -13.40
C ALA A 112 -1.14 -15.88 -14.37
N PRO A 113 -2.27 -15.23 -14.03
CA PRO A 113 -2.78 -14.13 -14.84
C PRO A 113 -1.71 -13.06 -14.96
N ASP A 114 -1.48 -12.56 -16.18
CA ASP A 114 -0.61 -11.42 -16.40
C ASP A 114 -1.32 -10.17 -15.85
N ILE A 115 -1.08 -9.88 -14.58
CA ILE A 115 -1.67 -8.72 -13.89
C ILE A 115 -1.27 -7.42 -14.57
N ALA A 116 -0.06 -7.34 -15.15
CA ALA A 116 0.36 -6.15 -15.90
C ALA A 116 -0.53 -5.96 -17.14
N GLN A 117 -0.97 -7.04 -17.79
CA GLN A 117 -1.95 -6.94 -18.86
C GLN A 117 -3.31 -6.42 -18.34
N VAL A 118 -3.80 -6.92 -17.20
CA VAL A 118 -5.07 -6.48 -16.59
C VAL A 118 -5.04 -4.99 -16.25
N VAL A 119 -3.95 -4.52 -15.64
CA VAL A 119 -3.79 -3.10 -15.28
C VAL A 119 -3.68 -2.23 -16.55
N GLY A 120 -2.95 -2.71 -17.56
CA GLY A 120 -2.90 -2.05 -18.87
C GLY A 120 -4.28 -1.90 -19.52
N ASP A 121 -5.12 -2.92 -19.42
CA ASP A 121 -6.49 -2.90 -19.93
C ASP A 121 -7.41 -1.94 -19.17
N ALA A 122 -7.05 -1.47 -17.97
CA ALA A 122 -7.76 -0.38 -17.28
C ALA A 122 -7.47 1.00 -17.90
N THR A 123 -6.37 1.15 -18.64
CA THR A 123 -6.04 2.39 -19.38
C THR A 123 -6.47 2.40 -20.84
N VAL A 124 -6.96 3.56 -21.28
CA VAL A 124 -6.98 3.94 -22.70
C VAL A 124 -5.53 4.09 -23.17
N PRO A 125 -5.10 3.34 -24.22
CA PRO A 125 -3.78 3.48 -24.81
C PRO A 125 -3.48 4.91 -25.27
N GLY A 126 -2.24 5.36 -25.09
CA GLY A 126 -1.78 6.67 -25.58
C GLY A 126 -2.18 7.88 -24.74
N GLN A 127 -2.91 7.69 -23.63
CA GLN A 127 -3.18 8.77 -22.68
C GLN A 127 -2.02 8.89 -21.69
N THR A 128 -1.13 9.86 -21.94
CA THR A 128 -0.11 10.33 -20.99
C THR A 128 -0.58 11.61 -20.30
N GLY A 129 -0.16 11.85 -19.06
CA GLY A 129 -0.42 13.11 -18.35
C GLY A 129 -0.89 12.91 -16.92
N ASP A 130 -1.46 13.99 -16.37
CA ASP A 130 -1.92 14.05 -14.98
C ASP A 130 -3.04 13.04 -14.69
N MET A 131 -2.76 12.16 -13.73
CA MET A 131 -3.67 11.13 -13.27
C MET A 131 -4.92 11.70 -12.59
N ALA A 132 -4.81 12.82 -11.88
CA ALA A 132 -5.93 13.43 -11.18
C ALA A 132 -7.00 13.96 -12.14
N SER A 133 -6.57 14.59 -13.24
CA SER A 133 -7.46 15.01 -14.33
C SER A 133 -8.26 13.84 -14.94
N ARG A 134 -7.68 12.63 -14.94
CA ARG A 134 -8.27 11.45 -15.57
C ARG A 134 -9.22 10.68 -14.65
N PHE A 135 -8.79 10.45 -13.42
CA PHE A 135 -9.49 9.57 -12.47
C PHE A 135 -10.20 10.32 -11.34
N GLY A 136 -10.13 11.65 -11.37
CA GLY A 136 -10.59 12.55 -10.32
C GLY A 136 -9.56 12.67 -9.19
N THR A 137 -9.76 13.67 -8.33
CA THR A 137 -8.99 13.82 -7.09
C THR A 137 -9.22 12.62 -6.16
N GLY A 138 -8.20 12.24 -5.39
CA GLY A 138 -8.26 11.07 -4.50
C GLY A 138 -8.37 9.74 -5.26
N TRP A 139 -7.83 9.65 -6.48
CA TRP A 139 -7.72 8.37 -7.20
C TRP A 139 -6.71 7.45 -6.54
N GLU A 140 -5.68 8.02 -5.93
CA GLU A 140 -4.64 7.35 -5.16
C GLU A 140 -5.10 6.86 -3.79
N GLN A 141 -6.32 7.22 -3.36
CA GLN A 141 -6.92 6.84 -2.08
C GLN A 141 -7.97 5.74 -2.29
N PRO A 142 -7.58 4.46 -2.27
CA PRO A 142 -8.54 3.37 -2.31
C PRO A 142 -9.38 3.39 -1.01
N GLY A 143 -10.62 2.88 -1.04
CA GLY A 143 -11.54 2.98 0.10
C GLY A 143 -10.98 2.42 1.42
N TRP A 144 -10.08 1.43 1.36
CA TRP A 144 -9.41 0.86 2.52
C TRP A 144 -8.39 1.79 3.19
N SER A 145 -7.85 2.81 2.48
CA SER A 145 -6.89 3.75 3.08
C SER A 145 -7.54 4.85 3.91
N VAL A 146 -8.86 5.01 3.83
CA VAL A 146 -9.61 6.08 4.51
C VAL A 146 -10.30 5.59 5.78
N VAL A 147 -10.67 4.30 5.84
CA VAL A 147 -11.57 3.77 6.87
C VAL A 147 -10.84 3.26 8.13
N ARG A 148 -9.51 3.13 8.11
CA ARG A 148 -8.72 2.73 9.29
C ARG A 148 -7.46 3.58 9.41
N GLY A 149 -7.00 3.74 10.66
CA GLY A 149 -5.65 4.23 10.95
C GLY A 149 -4.63 3.36 10.22
N ALA A 150 -3.55 3.97 9.73
CA ALA A 150 -2.54 3.28 8.94
C ALA A 150 -1.86 2.12 9.71
N ASP A 151 -2.07 2.01 11.03
CA ASP A 151 -1.27 1.19 11.94
C ASP A 151 -2.01 -0.01 12.52
N ASP A 152 -3.27 -0.24 12.10
CA ASP A 152 -3.96 -1.48 12.43
C ASP A 152 -3.20 -2.69 11.85
N PRO A 153 -2.93 -3.74 12.65
CA PRO A 153 -2.28 -4.94 12.16
C PRO A 153 -3.12 -5.57 11.06
N LEU A 154 -2.51 -5.74 9.89
CA LEU A 154 -3.17 -6.35 8.75
C LEU A 154 -3.10 -7.87 8.86
N SER A 155 -4.21 -8.53 8.55
CA SER A 155 -4.16 -9.97 8.27
C SER A 155 -3.21 -10.21 7.09
N ARG A 156 -2.61 -11.41 7.02
CA ARG A 156 -1.73 -11.81 5.91
C ARG A 156 -2.40 -11.58 4.55
N ASP A 157 -3.67 -11.97 4.43
CA ASP A 157 -4.46 -11.84 3.20
C ASP A 157 -4.79 -10.37 2.88
N GLY A 158 -5.12 -9.56 3.88
CA GLY A 158 -5.33 -8.12 3.74
C GLY A 158 -4.06 -7.39 3.31
N GLY A 159 -2.91 -7.76 3.87
CA GLY A 159 -1.59 -7.27 3.46
C GLY A 159 -1.29 -7.60 1.99
N ALA A 160 -1.48 -8.85 1.59
CA ALA A 160 -1.32 -9.31 0.20
C ALA A 160 -2.21 -8.52 -0.77
N PHE A 161 -3.50 -8.39 -0.45
CA PHE A 161 -4.47 -7.63 -1.24
C PHE A 161 -4.07 -6.16 -1.41
N ARG A 162 -3.65 -5.50 -0.32
CA ARG A 162 -3.22 -4.10 -0.36
C ARG A 162 -1.94 -3.91 -1.18
N LEU A 163 -0.99 -4.85 -1.10
CA LEU A 163 0.23 -4.86 -1.93
C LEU A 163 -0.13 -4.91 -3.41
N GLY A 164 -1.04 -5.80 -3.79
CA GLY A 164 -1.53 -5.90 -5.18
C GLY A 164 -2.22 -4.63 -5.66
N GLY A 165 -3.11 -4.05 -4.84
CA GLY A 165 -3.77 -2.79 -5.16
C GLY A 165 -2.79 -1.63 -5.35
N ARG A 166 -1.81 -1.47 -4.46
CA ARG A 166 -0.78 -0.43 -4.58
C ARG A 166 0.16 -0.65 -5.76
N PHE A 167 0.47 -1.91 -6.09
CA PHE A 167 1.21 -2.24 -7.30
C PHE A 167 0.46 -1.80 -8.57
N ALA A 168 -0.85 -2.06 -8.66
CA ALA A 168 -1.66 -1.62 -9.80
C ALA A 168 -1.66 -0.10 -9.97
N GLN A 169 -1.68 0.67 -8.88
CA GLN A 169 -1.52 2.13 -8.94
C GLN A 169 -0.15 2.54 -9.48
N LEU A 170 0.93 1.89 -9.04
CA LEU A 170 2.28 2.18 -9.53
C LEU A 170 2.44 1.88 -11.03
N ASP A 171 2.02 0.70 -11.48
CA ASP A 171 2.03 0.32 -12.91
C ASP A 171 1.25 1.34 -13.74
N LEU A 172 0.07 1.74 -13.26
CA LEU A 172 -0.75 2.74 -13.92
C LEU A 172 -0.08 4.12 -14.00
N SER A 173 0.54 4.60 -12.92
CA SER A 173 1.27 5.87 -12.89
C SER A 173 2.45 5.87 -13.86
N LEU A 174 3.18 4.75 -13.94
CA LEU A 174 4.30 4.57 -14.86
C LEU A 174 3.84 4.67 -16.32
N ARG A 175 2.75 3.98 -16.67
CA ARG A 175 2.15 4.05 -18.01
C ARG A 175 1.62 5.42 -18.37
N ALA A 176 1.04 6.14 -17.40
CA ALA A 176 0.60 7.52 -17.58
C ALA A 176 1.77 8.51 -17.70
N ARG A 177 3.00 8.07 -17.38
CA ARG A 177 4.22 8.88 -17.32
C ARG A 177 4.11 10.06 -16.35
N ASP A 178 3.32 9.89 -15.29
CA ASP A 178 3.13 10.90 -14.26
C ASP A 178 4.15 10.70 -13.13
N ALA A 179 5.26 11.42 -13.20
CA ALA A 179 6.36 11.28 -12.25
C ALA A 179 5.97 11.62 -10.80
N ALA A 180 4.97 12.50 -10.59
CA ALA A 180 4.48 12.80 -9.25
C ALA A 180 3.68 11.62 -8.70
N ALA A 181 2.77 11.07 -9.51
CA ALA A 181 2.00 9.88 -9.18
C ALA A 181 2.88 8.63 -8.98
N VAL A 182 3.93 8.45 -9.78
CA VAL A 182 4.90 7.35 -9.63
C VAL A 182 5.59 7.43 -8.27
N ARG A 183 6.11 8.60 -7.89
CA ARG A 183 6.77 8.79 -6.58
C ARG A 183 5.81 8.54 -5.42
N ALA A 184 4.58 9.05 -5.49
CA ALA A 184 3.58 8.84 -4.45
C ALA A 184 3.19 7.35 -4.32
N ALA A 185 2.92 6.68 -5.44
CA ALA A 185 2.54 5.26 -5.46
C ALA A 185 3.69 4.36 -4.99
N ALA A 186 4.93 4.61 -5.44
CA ALA A 186 6.11 3.87 -5.02
C ALA A 186 6.37 4.04 -3.52
N ALA A 187 6.30 5.26 -2.98
CA ALA A 187 6.49 5.48 -1.55
C ALA A 187 5.42 4.76 -0.70
N ALA A 188 4.15 4.76 -1.13
CA ALA A 188 3.08 4.04 -0.45
C ALA A 188 3.28 2.52 -0.49
N LEU A 189 3.68 1.98 -1.65
CA LEU A 189 3.94 0.56 -1.85
C LEU A 189 5.19 0.10 -1.09
N GLY A 190 6.26 0.90 -1.09
CA GLY A 190 7.50 0.64 -0.34
C GLY A 190 7.26 0.56 1.15
N ARG A 191 6.50 1.50 1.74
CA ARG A 191 6.10 1.44 3.16
C ARG A 191 5.30 0.18 3.48
N LEU A 192 4.41 -0.26 2.59
CA LEU A 192 3.63 -1.46 2.80
C LEU A 192 4.51 -2.73 2.73
N ALA A 193 5.42 -2.79 1.75
CA ALA A 193 6.35 -3.90 1.62
C ALA A 193 7.30 -3.99 2.83
N ALA A 194 7.78 -2.86 3.34
CA ALA A 194 8.69 -2.80 4.49
C ALA A 194 8.08 -3.33 5.80
N ARG A 195 6.75 -3.40 5.90
CA ARG A 195 6.03 -3.95 7.07
C ARG A 195 5.94 -5.47 7.06
N VAL A 196 6.23 -6.12 5.94
CA VAL A 196 6.28 -7.59 5.85
C VAL A 196 7.67 -8.05 6.25
N ASP A 197 7.75 -9.11 7.05
CA ASP A 197 9.03 -9.72 7.44
C ASP A 197 9.87 -10.07 6.19
N GLY A 198 11.10 -9.57 6.15
CA GLY A 198 12.00 -9.73 5.00
C GLY A 198 11.66 -8.85 3.79
N GLY A 199 10.70 -7.92 3.90
CA GLY A 199 10.25 -7.05 2.81
C GLY A 199 11.14 -5.83 2.53
N ALA A 200 12.10 -5.51 3.40
CA ALA A 200 12.98 -4.34 3.23
C ALA A 200 13.73 -4.30 1.88
N PRO A 201 14.29 -5.40 1.35
CA PRO A 201 14.91 -5.39 0.02
C PRO A 201 13.92 -5.10 -1.12
N VAL A 202 12.68 -5.58 -1.00
CA VAL A 202 11.62 -5.32 -1.99
C VAL A 202 11.16 -3.87 -1.92
N ALA A 203 11.04 -3.30 -0.71
CA ALA A 203 10.75 -1.89 -0.51
C ALA A 203 11.81 -1.00 -1.18
N ALA A 204 13.10 -1.30 -1.00
CA ALA A 204 14.19 -0.58 -1.66
C ALA A 204 14.12 -0.68 -3.20
N GLN A 205 13.74 -1.85 -3.76
CA GLN A 205 13.52 -1.99 -5.21
C GLN A 205 12.36 -1.13 -5.70
N VAL A 206 11.26 -1.06 -4.94
CA VAL A 206 10.11 -0.19 -5.26
C VAL A 206 10.51 1.28 -5.21
N GLU A 207 11.26 1.70 -4.19
CA GLU A 207 11.76 3.07 -4.07
C GLU A 207 12.70 3.46 -5.21
N ALA A 208 13.54 2.53 -5.68
CA ALA A 208 14.41 2.77 -6.83
C ALA A 208 13.60 3.15 -8.08
N LEU A 209 12.45 2.50 -8.33
CA LEU A 209 11.57 2.83 -9.46
C LEU A 209 11.12 4.30 -9.45
N ALA A 210 10.96 4.90 -8.27
CA ALA A 210 10.52 6.29 -8.11
C ALA A 210 11.58 7.31 -8.57
N THR A 211 12.84 6.87 -8.64
CA THR A 211 14.00 7.71 -8.98
C THR A 211 14.61 7.38 -10.34
N SER A 212 14.29 6.21 -10.89
CA SER A 212 14.74 5.78 -12.22
C SER A 212 14.04 6.56 -13.35
N PRO A 213 14.69 6.71 -14.52
CA PRO A 213 14.00 7.08 -15.74
C PRO A 213 12.81 6.15 -16.02
N ILE A 214 11.68 6.69 -16.50
CA ILE A 214 10.44 5.93 -16.70
C ILE A 214 10.65 4.67 -17.54
N ALA A 215 11.46 4.74 -18.61
CA ALA A 215 11.74 3.58 -19.46
C ALA A 215 12.45 2.43 -18.72
N GLU A 216 13.35 2.77 -17.78
CA GLU A 216 14.05 1.78 -16.94
C GLU A 216 13.13 1.23 -15.84
N ALA A 217 12.30 2.10 -15.27
CA ALA A 217 11.29 1.70 -14.30
C ALA A 217 10.26 0.74 -14.92
N ASP A 218 9.76 1.03 -16.13
CA ASP A 218 8.87 0.16 -16.91
C ASP A 218 9.52 -1.21 -17.17
N ALA A 219 10.80 -1.23 -17.55
CA ALA A 219 11.53 -2.47 -17.79
C ALA A 219 11.74 -3.31 -16.52
N SER A 220 11.84 -2.65 -15.36
CA SER A 220 12.06 -3.28 -14.05
C SER A 220 10.76 -3.73 -13.38
N LEU A 221 9.61 -3.20 -13.82
CA LEU A 221 8.31 -3.43 -13.21
C LEU A 221 7.91 -4.91 -13.10
N PRO A 222 8.13 -5.79 -14.11
CA PRO A 222 7.81 -7.20 -13.97
C PRO A 222 8.61 -7.93 -12.88
N ALA A 223 9.87 -7.54 -12.65
CA ALA A 223 10.69 -8.10 -11.59
C ALA A 223 10.17 -7.69 -10.21
N VAL A 224 9.83 -6.41 -10.05
CA VAL A 224 9.22 -5.88 -8.82
C VAL A 224 7.86 -6.52 -8.55
N ALA A 225 7.04 -6.72 -9.59
CA ALA A 225 5.76 -7.43 -9.48
C ALA A 225 5.94 -8.86 -8.94
N SER A 226 6.93 -9.61 -9.47
CA SER A 226 7.24 -10.95 -8.96
C SER A 226 7.70 -10.91 -7.51
N ALA A 227 8.61 -10.00 -7.16
CA ALA A 227 9.13 -9.88 -5.80
C ALA A 227 8.03 -9.55 -4.78
N LEU A 228 7.12 -8.63 -5.12
CA LEU A 228 5.97 -8.29 -4.28
C LEU A 228 4.99 -9.46 -4.14
N ARG A 229 4.73 -10.19 -5.23
CA ARG A 229 3.86 -11.36 -5.23
C ARG A 229 4.43 -12.49 -4.38
N ASP A 230 5.74 -12.71 -4.44
CA ASP A 230 6.44 -13.70 -3.63
C ASP A 230 6.45 -13.27 -2.14
N LEU A 231 6.62 -11.96 -1.86
CA LEU A 231 6.57 -11.38 -0.52
C LEU A 231 5.18 -11.49 0.13
N ALA A 232 4.11 -11.33 -0.65
CA ALA A 232 2.72 -11.30 -0.17
C ALA A 232 2.27 -12.61 0.49
N ALA A 233 2.99 -13.72 0.27
CA ALA A 233 2.75 -15.06 0.80
C ALA A 233 1.38 -15.70 0.42
N SER A 234 0.37 -14.94 0.00
CA SER A 234 -0.84 -15.42 -0.67
C SER A 234 -0.99 -14.73 -2.05
N PRO A 235 -0.45 -15.36 -3.11
CA PRO A 235 -0.43 -14.76 -4.46
C PRO A 235 -1.83 -14.48 -5.05
N ALA A 236 -2.84 -15.26 -4.68
CA ALA A 236 -4.19 -15.08 -5.17
C ALA A 236 -4.85 -13.82 -4.58
N TRP A 237 -4.58 -13.51 -3.32
CA TRP A 237 -5.01 -12.25 -2.68
C TRP A 237 -4.29 -11.05 -3.28
N PHE A 238 -2.98 -11.15 -3.55
CA PHE A 238 -2.23 -10.13 -4.28
C PHE A 238 -2.86 -9.85 -5.66
N ASP A 239 -3.10 -10.89 -6.46
CA ASP A 239 -3.70 -10.75 -7.78
C ASP A 239 -5.12 -10.15 -7.70
N LEU A 240 -5.93 -10.57 -6.71
CA LEU A 240 -7.26 -10.01 -6.50
C LEU A 240 -7.20 -8.52 -6.16
N GLY A 241 -6.23 -8.09 -5.34
CA GLY A 241 -6.00 -6.69 -5.01
C GLY A 241 -5.66 -5.85 -6.23
N ALA A 242 -4.72 -6.32 -7.05
CA ALA A 242 -4.33 -5.64 -8.27
C ALA A 242 -5.49 -5.54 -9.28
N TRP A 243 -6.23 -6.64 -9.46
CA TRP A 243 -7.42 -6.66 -10.30
C TRP A 243 -8.50 -5.69 -9.79
N SER A 244 -8.75 -5.66 -8.48
CA SER A 244 -9.79 -4.82 -7.87
C SER A 244 -9.50 -3.34 -8.06
N GLU A 245 -8.24 -2.95 -7.92
CA GLU A 245 -7.84 -1.56 -8.13
C GLU A 245 -7.93 -1.16 -9.61
N ALA A 246 -7.47 -2.03 -10.52
CA ALA A 246 -7.64 -1.83 -11.96
C ALA A 246 -9.13 -1.68 -12.33
N ALA A 247 -10.00 -2.54 -11.78
CA ALA A 247 -11.45 -2.48 -11.97
C ALA A 247 -12.05 -1.19 -11.44
N ARG A 248 -11.64 -0.74 -10.25
CA ARG A 248 -12.11 0.51 -9.65
C ARG A 248 -11.76 1.72 -10.52
N LEU A 249 -10.54 1.76 -11.05
CA LEU A 249 -10.07 2.83 -11.92
C LEU A 249 -10.72 2.78 -13.30
N ALA A 250 -10.95 1.59 -13.86
CA ALA A 250 -11.73 1.41 -15.08
C ALA A 250 -13.19 1.90 -14.91
N ALA A 251 -13.84 1.59 -13.79
CA ALA A 251 -15.17 2.08 -13.47
C ALA A 251 -15.21 3.61 -13.35
N ARG A 252 -14.22 4.21 -12.67
CA ARG A 252 -14.09 5.69 -12.58
C ARG A 252 -13.89 6.33 -13.95
N ALA A 253 -13.13 5.70 -14.84
CA ALA A 253 -12.91 6.17 -16.20
C ALA A 253 -14.07 5.85 -17.18
N GLY A 254 -15.19 5.30 -16.71
CA GLY A 254 -16.35 5.01 -17.57
C GLY A 254 -16.19 3.79 -18.48
N ARG A 255 -15.23 2.90 -18.22
CA ARG A 255 -14.83 1.82 -19.14
C ARG A 255 -15.59 0.53 -18.91
N ALA A 256 -16.82 0.48 -19.44
CA ALA A 256 -17.69 -0.69 -19.33
C ALA A 256 -17.08 -1.95 -19.98
N GLU A 257 -16.26 -1.80 -21.01
CA GLU A 257 -15.60 -2.90 -21.70
C GLU A 257 -14.61 -3.68 -20.82
N PHE A 258 -14.08 -3.08 -19.74
CA PHE A 258 -13.25 -3.80 -18.77
C PHE A 258 -14.02 -4.96 -18.13
N PHE A 259 -15.33 -4.79 -17.95
CA PHE A 259 -16.22 -5.72 -17.27
C PHE A 259 -16.93 -6.71 -18.21
N ALA A 260 -16.64 -6.68 -19.51
CA ALA A 260 -17.25 -7.62 -20.45
C ALA A 260 -16.71 -9.05 -20.21
N PRO A 261 -17.58 -10.09 -20.10
CA PRO A 261 -17.16 -11.44 -19.72
C PRO A 261 -16.06 -12.07 -20.59
N ALA A 262 -16.05 -11.74 -21.88
CA ALA A 262 -15.10 -12.27 -22.84
C ALA A 262 -13.71 -11.59 -22.79
N ARG A 263 -13.55 -10.51 -22.00
CA ARG A 263 -12.32 -9.72 -21.99
C ARG A 263 -11.29 -10.28 -20.99
N PRO A 264 -9.98 -10.07 -21.25
CA PRO A 264 -8.91 -10.57 -20.39
C PRO A 264 -9.06 -10.24 -18.90
N PRO A 265 -9.51 -9.03 -18.48
CA PRO A 265 -9.70 -8.73 -17.05
C PRO A 265 -10.72 -9.65 -16.37
N MET A 266 -11.87 -9.92 -16.98
CA MET A 266 -12.89 -10.80 -16.39
C MET A 266 -12.47 -12.27 -16.36
N GLN A 267 -11.68 -12.70 -17.36
CA GLN A 267 -11.05 -14.01 -17.35
C GLN A 267 -10.00 -14.12 -16.23
N ALA A 268 -9.23 -13.06 -15.99
CA ALA A 268 -8.28 -12.99 -14.87
C ALA A 268 -9.02 -13.10 -13.52
N LEU A 269 -10.10 -12.33 -13.31
CA LEU A 269 -10.93 -12.47 -12.10
C LEU A 269 -11.41 -13.91 -11.90
N THR A 270 -11.88 -14.56 -12.96
CA THR A 270 -12.36 -15.95 -12.88
C THR A 270 -11.25 -16.91 -12.43
N ARG A 271 -10.03 -16.74 -12.96
CA ARG A 271 -8.86 -17.54 -12.55
C ARG A 271 -8.47 -17.27 -11.09
N ILE A 272 -8.47 -16.01 -10.67
CA ILE A 272 -8.16 -15.59 -9.29
C ILE A 272 -9.15 -16.21 -8.30
N LEU A 273 -10.46 -16.10 -8.57
CA LEU A 273 -11.49 -16.69 -7.73
C LEU A 273 -11.38 -18.22 -7.66
N THR A 274 -11.04 -18.87 -8.77
CA THR A 274 -10.80 -20.33 -8.79
C THR A 274 -9.56 -20.72 -7.97
N ALA A 275 -8.53 -19.89 -7.94
CA ALA A 275 -7.36 -20.11 -7.10
C ALA A 275 -7.69 -19.96 -5.61
N LEU A 276 -8.50 -18.94 -5.25
CA LEU A 276 -8.98 -18.74 -3.88
C LEU A 276 -9.88 -19.89 -3.40
N ASP A 277 -10.66 -20.51 -4.29
CA ASP A 277 -11.46 -21.69 -3.95
C ASP A 277 -10.59 -22.90 -3.54
N ARG A 278 -9.33 -22.92 -3.96
CA ARG A 278 -8.35 -23.97 -3.65
C ARG A 278 -7.38 -23.59 -2.54
N ALA A 279 -7.48 -22.37 -2.00
CA ALA A 279 -6.65 -21.89 -0.90
C ALA A 279 -6.95 -22.67 0.39
N PRO A 280 -6.04 -22.67 1.40
CA PRO A 280 -6.29 -23.24 2.73
C PRO A 280 -7.60 -22.76 3.38
N ASP A 281 -8.22 -23.58 4.23
CA ASP A 281 -9.54 -23.33 4.84
C ASP A 281 -9.61 -22.06 5.69
N ASP A 282 -8.51 -21.68 6.33
CA ASP A 282 -8.34 -20.43 7.06
C ASP A 282 -8.36 -19.21 6.13
N GLU A 283 -7.58 -19.22 5.04
CA GLU A 283 -7.60 -18.16 4.01
C GLU A 283 -9.00 -18.02 3.38
N ARG A 284 -9.65 -19.16 3.07
CA ARG A 284 -11.02 -19.15 2.49
C ARG A 284 -12.04 -18.55 3.45
N ARG A 285 -11.92 -18.79 4.75
CA ARG A 285 -12.85 -18.25 5.76
C ARG A 285 -12.63 -16.76 5.99
N ALA A 286 -11.37 -16.32 6.10
CA ALA A 286 -11.03 -14.91 6.33
C ALA A 286 -11.61 -14.01 5.23
N GLY A 287 -11.50 -14.41 3.96
CA GLY A 287 -11.98 -13.61 2.85
C GLY A 287 -13.34 -13.98 2.25
N ALA A 288 -14.10 -14.89 2.88
CA ALA A 288 -15.32 -15.46 2.28
C ALA A 288 -16.32 -14.37 1.83
N ALA A 289 -16.49 -13.33 2.64
CA ALA A 289 -17.40 -12.24 2.36
C ALA A 289 -16.94 -11.37 1.17
N ALA A 290 -15.64 -11.14 1.03
CA ALA A 290 -15.09 -10.43 -0.13
C ALA A 290 -15.23 -11.28 -1.40
N VAL A 291 -14.85 -12.55 -1.34
CA VAL A 291 -14.95 -13.50 -2.47
C VAL A 291 -16.40 -13.63 -2.96
N ALA A 292 -17.37 -13.71 -2.04
CA ALA A 292 -18.78 -13.75 -2.40
C ALA A 292 -19.23 -12.50 -3.19
N ARG A 293 -18.77 -11.30 -2.81
CA ARG A 293 -19.05 -10.06 -3.52
C ARG A 293 -18.39 -10.01 -4.90
N PHE A 294 -17.16 -10.48 -5.04
CA PHE A 294 -16.50 -10.57 -6.35
C PHE A 294 -17.18 -11.58 -7.27
N ARG A 295 -17.71 -12.70 -6.75
CA ARG A 295 -18.54 -13.62 -7.54
C ARG A 295 -19.84 -12.96 -8.00
N ALA A 296 -20.50 -12.20 -7.13
CA ALA A 296 -21.70 -11.46 -7.49
C ALA A 296 -21.40 -10.43 -8.59
N LEU A 297 -20.27 -9.72 -8.50
CA LEU A 297 -19.78 -8.81 -9.54
C LEU A 297 -19.54 -9.55 -10.86
N ARG A 298 -18.81 -10.68 -10.83
CA ARG A 298 -18.49 -11.48 -12.02
C ARG A 298 -19.74 -11.93 -12.78
N ASN A 299 -20.80 -12.30 -12.07
CA ASN A 299 -22.03 -12.80 -12.65
C ASN A 299 -22.97 -11.66 -13.13
N ARG A 300 -22.62 -10.40 -12.89
CA ARG A 300 -23.44 -9.25 -13.28
C ARG A 300 -23.16 -8.85 -14.72
N ALA A 301 -24.20 -8.73 -15.53
CA ALA A 301 -24.08 -8.11 -16.85
C ALA A 301 -23.90 -6.59 -16.70
N VAL A 302 -22.94 -6.03 -17.43
CA VAL A 302 -22.66 -4.58 -17.46
C VAL A 302 -23.05 -4.09 -18.84
N GLY A 303 -24.23 -3.48 -18.94
CA GLY A 303 -24.80 -3.07 -20.23
C GLY A 303 -25.06 -1.57 -20.34
N ALA A 304 -25.28 -0.90 -19.20
CA ALA A 304 -25.62 0.52 -19.15
C ALA A 304 -24.66 1.32 -18.26
N PRO A 305 -24.49 2.65 -18.50
CA PRO A 305 -23.68 3.51 -17.62
C PRO A 305 -24.10 3.48 -16.14
N ALA A 306 -25.40 3.34 -15.85
CA ALA A 306 -25.91 3.20 -14.48
C ALA A 306 -25.36 1.96 -13.76
N ASP A 307 -24.95 0.93 -14.50
CA ASP A 307 -24.31 -0.26 -13.93
C ASP A 307 -22.93 0.07 -13.36
N LEU A 308 -22.21 1.06 -13.90
CA LEU A 308 -20.87 1.43 -13.45
C LEU A 308 -20.86 2.04 -12.03
N ALA A 309 -21.86 2.87 -11.71
CA ALA A 309 -22.01 3.40 -10.35
C ALA A 309 -22.29 2.27 -9.33
N THR A 310 -23.14 1.32 -9.72
CA THR A 310 -23.45 0.14 -8.90
C THR A 310 -22.22 -0.76 -8.73
N LEU A 311 -21.46 -0.98 -9.81
CA LEU A 311 -20.21 -1.74 -9.77
C LEU A 311 -19.18 -1.09 -8.87
N ARG A 312 -19.06 0.24 -8.91
CA ARG A 312 -18.16 0.97 -8.01
C ARG A 312 -18.54 0.75 -6.55
N ALA A 313 -19.82 0.87 -6.20
CA ALA A 313 -20.28 0.60 -4.84
C ALA A 313 -20.02 -0.86 -4.40
N LEU A 314 -20.20 -1.83 -5.31
CA LEU A 314 -19.90 -3.24 -5.05
C LEU A 314 -18.40 -3.49 -4.88
N LEU A 315 -17.55 -2.87 -5.71
CA LEU A 315 -16.09 -2.94 -5.60
C LEU A 315 -15.62 -2.34 -4.29
N ASP A 316 -16.08 -1.13 -3.95
CA ASP A 316 -15.73 -0.46 -2.69
C ASP A 316 -16.17 -1.31 -1.47
N SER A 317 -17.36 -1.92 -1.55
CA SER A 317 -17.82 -2.86 -0.52
C SER A 317 -17.02 -4.17 -0.45
N ALA A 318 -16.59 -4.71 -1.59
CA ALA A 318 -15.79 -5.93 -1.65
C ALA A 318 -14.38 -5.69 -1.09
N ILE A 319 -13.78 -4.58 -1.49
CA ILE A 319 -12.50 -4.07 -1.00
C ILE A 319 -12.54 -3.89 0.52
N ALA A 320 -13.56 -3.20 1.04
CA ALA A 320 -13.70 -2.97 2.48
C ALA A 320 -13.94 -4.25 3.31
N ALA A 321 -14.30 -5.36 2.66
CA ALA A 321 -14.55 -6.64 3.32
C ALA A 321 -13.31 -7.53 3.42
N VAL A 322 -12.21 -7.22 2.72
CA VAL A 322 -10.96 -8.00 2.82
C VAL A 322 -10.23 -7.75 4.15
N ASP A 323 -10.45 -6.57 4.74
CA ASP A 323 -9.77 -6.13 5.98
C ASP A 323 -10.58 -6.44 7.26
N ARG A 324 -11.59 -7.32 7.22
CA ARG A 324 -12.40 -7.73 8.38
C ARG A 324 -12.17 -9.19 8.71
#